data_AF-A0AAW2FQG9-F1
#
_entry.id   AF-A0AAW2FQG9-F1
#
_cell.length_a   1.000
_cell.length_b   1.000
_cell.length_c   1.000
_cell.angle_alpha   90.00
_cell.angle_beta   90.00
_cell.angle_gamma   90.00
#
_symmetry.space_group_name_H-M   'P 1'
#
loop_
_entity.id
_entity.type
_entity.pdbx_description
1 polymer ?
#
loop_
_entity_poly.entity_id
_entity_poly.type
_entity_poly.pdbx_seq_one_letter_code
_entity_poly.pdbx_strand_id
1 'polypeptide(L)'
;MLVNISREYNISRVLLSCLGLWPIQSKFAKRFLPSFCFIVDISFVPLEILTLYKHGHDGQMIFECLYQMVVTAIFLVKLLNQLLNYNKIQQLYETMETHWNIFTSDFEVQILKRYSHVAHQFTIFYSVMIYILAVMFITIPSLGPMLLDVLLPLNKSRPKNIATFTDYGVDQDEYFVPIFLYTSLMIVVGITILVATDTMHVSCTVHACGLFQIIG
;
A
#
# COMPACT_ATOMS: atom_id res chain seq x y z
N MET A 1 -11.48 5.18 -24.26
CA MET A 1 -11.17 3.95 -23.49
C MET A 1 -9.66 3.84 -23.39
N LEU A 2 -9.08 3.58 -22.22
CA LEU A 2 -7.62 3.51 -22.01
C LEU A 2 -7.08 2.14 -22.43
N VAL A 3 -6.98 1.86 -23.73
CA VAL A 3 -6.67 0.52 -24.25
C VAL A 3 -5.19 0.21 -24.10
N ASN A 4 -4.31 1.11 -24.55
CA ASN A 4 -2.87 0.92 -24.49
C ASN A 4 -2.40 0.91 -23.03
N ILE A 5 -2.88 1.86 -22.22
CA ILE A 5 -2.53 1.92 -20.80
C ILE A 5 -2.98 0.66 -20.04
N SER A 6 -4.18 0.14 -20.34
CA SER A 6 -4.66 -1.08 -19.72
C SER A 6 -3.81 -2.32 -20.03
N ARG A 7 -3.19 -2.36 -21.22
CA ARG A 7 -2.32 -3.45 -21.65
C ARG A 7 -0.94 -3.32 -21.01
N GLU A 8 -0.35 -2.15 -21.14
CA GLU A 8 1.05 -1.88 -20.78
C GLU A 8 1.25 -1.66 -19.26
N TYR A 9 0.23 -1.19 -18.54
CA TYR A 9 0.27 -0.89 -17.09
C TYR A 9 -0.76 -1.72 -16.30
N ASN A 10 -0.97 -2.98 -16.71
CA ASN A 10 -2.02 -3.83 -16.16
C ASN A 10 -1.91 -4.05 -14.63
N ILE A 11 -0.70 -4.21 -14.10
CA ILE A 11 -0.50 -4.47 -12.66
C ILE A 11 -0.90 -3.24 -11.83
N SER A 12 -0.41 -2.05 -12.22
CA SER A 12 -0.80 -0.79 -11.57
C SER A 12 -2.31 -0.58 -11.64
N ARG A 13 -2.95 -0.93 -12.77
CA ARG A 13 -4.41 -0.93 -12.90
C ARG A 13 -5.09 -1.84 -11.89
N VAL A 14 -4.62 -3.08 -11.72
CA VAL A 14 -5.20 -4.04 -10.76
C VAL A 14 -5.10 -3.50 -9.34
N LEU A 15 -3.90 -3.05 -8.93
CA LEU A 15 -3.64 -2.51 -7.59
C LEU A 15 -4.54 -1.29 -7.28
N LEU A 16 -4.61 -0.32 -8.19
CA LEU A 16 -5.47 0.85 -8.04
C LEU A 16 -6.96 0.49 -8.05
N SER A 17 -7.36 -0.52 -8.82
CA SER A 17 -8.76 -0.97 -8.89
C SER A 17 -9.21 -1.63 -7.59
N CYS A 18 -8.33 -2.36 -6.89
CA CYS A 18 -8.61 -2.93 -5.57
C CYS A 18 -8.96 -1.85 -4.53
N LEU A 19 -8.39 -0.66 -4.68
CA LEU A 19 -8.63 0.48 -3.80
C LEU A 19 -9.78 1.39 -4.27
N GLY A 20 -10.36 1.15 -5.45
CA GLY A 20 -11.33 2.06 -6.07
C GLY A 20 -10.73 3.34 -6.63
N LEU A 21 -9.40 3.41 -6.77
CA LEU A 21 -8.66 4.59 -7.22
C LEU A 21 -8.45 4.59 -8.74
N TRP A 22 -8.79 3.50 -9.43
CA TRP A 22 -8.62 3.42 -10.88
C TRP A 22 -9.58 4.36 -11.62
N PRO A 23 -9.10 5.18 -12.59
CA PRO A 23 -9.94 6.18 -13.25
C PRO A 23 -11.09 5.63 -14.08
N ILE A 24 -11.01 4.39 -14.58
CA ILE A 24 -12.09 3.76 -15.37
C ILE A 24 -12.61 2.54 -14.62
N GLN A 25 -13.43 2.80 -13.60
CA GLN A 25 -14.06 1.79 -12.75
C GLN A 25 -15.52 2.17 -12.46
N SER A 26 -16.31 1.20 -12.00
CA SER A 26 -17.72 1.42 -11.67
C SER A 26 -17.90 2.52 -10.60
N LYS A 27 -18.97 3.32 -10.72
CA LYS A 27 -19.25 4.42 -9.77
C LYS A 27 -19.37 3.92 -8.34
N PHE A 28 -19.90 2.70 -8.16
CA PHE A 28 -20.00 2.06 -6.85
C PHE A 28 -18.62 1.80 -6.24
N ALA A 29 -17.73 1.12 -6.97
CA ALA A 29 -16.40 0.79 -6.48
C ALA A 29 -15.56 2.05 -6.17
N LYS A 30 -15.65 3.07 -7.03
CA LYS A 30 -14.95 4.36 -6.84
C LYS A 30 -15.38 5.14 -5.59
N ARG A 31 -16.61 4.94 -5.12
CA ARG A 31 -17.09 5.61 -3.90
C ARG A 31 -16.88 4.71 -2.69
N PHE A 32 -17.19 3.43 -2.80
CA PHE A 32 -17.20 2.52 -1.65
C PHE A 32 -15.79 2.10 -1.22
N LEU A 33 -14.92 1.68 -2.15
CA LEU A 33 -13.62 1.10 -1.78
C LEU A 33 -12.68 2.13 -1.13
N PRO A 34 -12.52 3.37 -1.63
CA PRO A 34 -11.65 4.33 -0.95
C PRO A 34 -12.21 4.77 0.40
N SER A 35 -13.54 4.90 0.53
CA SER A 35 -14.18 5.20 1.82
C SER A 35 -13.96 4.07 2.82
N PHE A 36 -14.07 2.82 2.39
CA PHE A 36 -13.74 1.66 3.23
C PHE A 36 -12.28 1.71 3.69
N CYS A 37 -11.33 1.91 2.77
CA CYS A 37 -9.91 2.01 3.13
C CYS A 37 -9.64 3.17 4.10
N PHE A 38 -10.26 4.33 3.88
CA PHE A 38 -10.13 5.49 4.76
C PHE A 38 -10.68 5.22 6.16
N ILE A 39 -11.83 4.54 6.27
CA ILE A 39 -12.44 4.18 7.56
C ILE A 39 -11.55 3.18 8.32
N VAL A 40 -10.97 2.21 7.60
CA VAL A 40 -10.01 1.26 8.15
C VAL A 40 -8.81 2.05 8.70
N ASP A 41 -8.09 2.79 7.86
CA ASP A 41 -6.90 3.56 8.26
C ASP A 41 -7.16 4.55 9.42
N ILE A 42 -8.25 5.32 9.38
CA ILE A 42 -8.54 6.32 10.42
C ILE A 42 -8.95 5.69 11.75
N SER A 43 -9.51 4.47 11.73
CA SER A 43 -9.93 3.78 12.96
C SER A 43 -8.77 3.44 13.90
N PHE A 44 -7.55 3.40 13.37
CA PHE A 44 -6.35 3.06 14.13
C PHE A 44 -5.76 4.26 14.90
N VAL A 45 -5.97 5.48 14.39
CA VAL A 45 -5.41 6.72 14.99
C VAL A 45 -5.83 6.92 16.46
N PRO A 46 -7.10 6.72 16.87
CA PRO A 46 -7.48 6.83 18.27
C PRO A 46 -6.75 5.82 19.18
N LEU A 47 -6.47 4.62 18.67
CA LEU A 47 -5.75 3.59 19.41
C LEU A 47 -4.29 3.98 19.63
N GLU A 48 -3.64 4.55 18.61
CA GLU A 48 -2.27 5.10 18.72
C GLU A 48 -2.21 6.24 19.75
N ILE A 49 -3.14 7.20 19.69
CA ILE A 49 -3.20 8.33 20.63
C ILE A 49 -3.41 7.83 22.07
N LEU A 50 -4.32 6.87 22.27
CA LEU A 50 -4.58 6.27 23.58
C LEU A 50 -3.34 5.54 24.11
N THR A 51 -2.66 4.79 23.25
CA THR A 51 -1.44 4.04 23.60
C THR A 51 -0.35 4.99 24.07
N LEU A 52 -0.12 6.09 23.32
CA LEU A 52 0.85 7.12 23.68
C LEU A 52 0.52 7.80 25.00
N TYR A 53 -0.77 8.06 25.25
CA TYR A 53 -1.22 8.66 26.51
C TYR A 53 -0.97 7.74 27.71
N LYS A 54 -1.26 6.44 27.59
CA LYS A 54 -1.11 5.48 28.69
C LYS A 54 0.35 5.10 28.95
N HIS A 55 1.16 4.97 27.90
CA HIS A 55 2.54 4.46 27.98
C HIS A 55 3.60 5.57 27.79
N GLY A 56 3.22 6.84 27.94
CA GLY A 56 4.08 8.01 27.70
C GLY A 56 5.26 8.18 28.66
N HIS A 57 5.52 7.22 29.54
CA HIS A 57 6.68 7.20 30.44
C HIS A 57 7.78 6.23 30.00
N ASP A 58 7.49 5.30 29.07
CA ASP A 58 8.47 4.37 28.51
C ASP A 58 8.97 4.88 27.15
N GLY A 59 10.24 5.27 27.10
CA GLY A 59 10.86 5.81 25.89
C GLY A 59 10.84 4.87 24.69
N GLN A 60 10.92 3.55 24.92
CA GLN A 60 10.85 2.58 23.83
C GLN A 60 9.43 2.52 23.24
N MET A 61 8.41 2.46 24.11
CA MET A 61 7.01 2.44 23.68
C MET A 61 6.61 3.73 22.97
N ILE A 62 7.11 4.88 23.43
CA ILE A 62 6.92 6.17 22.75
C ILE A 62 7.50 6.12 21.33
N PHE A 63 8.72 5.60 21.17
CA PHE A 63 9.36 5.51 19.86
C PHE A 63 8.57 4.61 18.90
N GLU A 64 8.16 3.42 19.35
CA GLU A 64 7.36 2.48 18.55
C GLU A 64 6.01 3.09 18.15
N CYS A 65 5.34 3.78 19.07
CA CYS A 65 4.07 4.46 18.79
C CYS A 65 4.24 5.64 17.81
N LEU A 66 5.29 6.45 17.96
CA LEU A 66 5.57 7.57 17.05
C LEU A 66 5.88 7.07 15.63
N TYR A 67 6.71 6.03 15.51
CA TYR A 67 7.00 5.40 14.22
C TYR A 67 5.69 4.91 13.55
N GLN A 68 4.84 4.24 14.31
CA GLN A 68 3.57 3.72 13.81
C GLN A 68 2.63 4.85 13.36
N MET A 69 2.49 5.93 14.14
CA MET A 69 1.70 7.11 13.75
C MET A 69 2.21 7.74 12.44
N VAL A 70 3.52 7.81 12.24
CA VAL A 70 4.10 8.32 10.98
C VAL A 70 3.71 7.42 9.81
N VAL A 71 3.78 6.10 9.96
CA VAL A 71 3.37 5.14 8.93
C VAL A 71 1.88 5.29 8.60
N THR A 72 1.01 5.33 9.62
CA THR A 72 -0.44 5.53 9.46
C THR A 72 -0.74 6.86 8.77
N ALA A 73 -0.04 7.94 9.13
CA ALA A 73 -0.17 9.24 8.47
C ALA A 73 0.25 9.18 6.99
N ILE A 74 1.31 8.45 6.65
CA ILE A 74 1.74 8.29 5.25
C ILE A 74 0.63 7.62 4.41
N PHE A 75 -0.02 6.57 4.94
CA PHE A 75 -1.12 5.89 4.24
C PHE A 75 -2.31 6.83 4.02
N LEU A 76 -2.75 7.54 5.06
CA LEU A 76 -3.84 8.51 4.99
C LEU A 76 -3.54 9.64 4.00
N VAL A 77 -2.36 10.25 4.08
CA VAL A 77 -1.94 11.32 3.18
C VAL A 77 -1.92 10.85 1.73
N LYS A 78 -1.39 9.65 1.47
CA LYS A 78 -1.37 9.07 0.11
C LYS A 78 -2.79 8.85 -0.41
N LEU A 79 -3.66 8.23 0.38
CA LEU A 79 -5.05 7.98 -0.01
C LEU A 79 -5.79 9.29 -0.28
N LEU A 80 -5.68 10.27 0.63
CA LEU A 80 -6.31 11.58 0.48
C LEU A 80 -5.78 12.32 -0.74
N ASN A 81 -4.47 12.27 -1.01
CA ASN A 81 -3.88 12.89 -2.20
C ASN A 81 -4.51 12.30 -3.48
N GLN A 82 -4.65 10.98 -3.55
CA GLN A 82 -5.30 10.33 -4.71
C GLN A 82 -6.76 10.77 -4.88
N LEU A 83 -7.50 10.91 -3.77
CA LEU A 83 -8.90 11.34 -3.80
C LEU A 83 -9.05 12.81 -4.21
N LEU A 84 -8.24 13.70 -3.63
CA LEU A 84 -8.28 15.14 -3.90
C LEU A 84 -7.80 15.47 -5.31
N ASN A 85 -6.79 14.77 -5.80
CA ASN A 85 -6.23 14.97 -7.14
C ASN A 85 -6.78 13.98 -8.18
N TYR A 86 -7.91 13.33 -7.91
CA TYR A 86 -8.51 12.31 -8.79
C TYR A 86 -8.64 12.78 -10.24
N ASN A 87 -9.16 14.01 -10.47
CA ASN A 87 -9.33 14.56 -11.82
C ASN A 87 -7.98 14.73 -12.55
N LYS A 88 -6.92 15.13 -11.84
CA LYS A 88 -5.58 15.30 -12.41
C LYS A 88 -4.96 13.94 -12.76
N ILE A 89 -5.15 12.94 -11.91
CA ILE A 89 -4.68 11.57 -12.16
C ILE A 89 -5.41 10.97 -13.37
N GLN A 90 -6.71 11.19 -13.47
CA GLN A 90 -7.47 10.78 -14.65
C GLN A 90 -6.94 11.44 -15.93
N GLN A 91 -6.74 12.77 -15.90
CA GLN A 91 -6.15 13.50 -17.03
C GLN A 91 -4.75 13.00 -17.39
N LEU A 92 -3.94 12.61 -16.41
CA LEU A 92 -2.61 12.06 -16.64
C LEU A 92 -2.68 10.76 -17.45
N TYR A 93 -3.56 9.83 -17.08
CA TYR A 93 -3.74 8.59 -17.84
C TYR A 93 -4.33 8.80 -19.23
N GLU A 94 -5.30 9.71 -19.38
CA GLU A 94 -5.84 10.10 -20.69
C GLU A 94 -4.77 10.73 -21.59
N THR A 95 -3.87 11.51 -21.01
CA THR A 95 -2.72 12.11 -21.70
C THR A 95 -1.72 11.04 -22.11
N MET A 96 -1.38 10.10 -21.23
CA MET A 96 -0.50 8.98 -21.57
C MET A 96 -1.07 8.11 -22.71
N GLU A 97 -2.37 7.81 -22.69
CA GLU A 97 -3.05 7.11 -23.80
C GLU A 97 -2.99 7.90 -25.10
N THR A 98 -3.17 9.22 -25.02
CA THR A 98 -3.06 10.10 -26.20
C THR A 98 -1.66 10.05 -26.79
N HIS A 99 -0.60 10.06 -25.96
CA HIS A 99 0.77 9.89 -26.43
C HIS A 99 0.95 8.55 -27.17
N TRP A 100 0.43 7.44 -26.63
CA TRP A 100 0.49 6.14 -27.31
C TRP A 100 -0.18 6.13 -28.69
N ASN A 101 -1.16 7.01 -28.94
CA ASN A 101 -1.83 7.12 -30.24
C ASN A 101 -1.13 8.10 -31.20
N ILE A 102 -0.37 9.06 -30.68
CA ILE A 102 0.36 10.05 -31.50
C ILE A 102 1.66 9.45 -32.05
N PHE A 103 2.42 8.77 -31.20
CA PHE A 103 3.70 8.16 -31.57
C PHE A 103 3.46 6.86 -32.33
N THR A 104 3.62 6.91 -33.65
CA THR A 104 3.26 5.82 -34.56
C THR A 104 4.45 5.25 -35.33
N SER A 105 5.59 5.95 -35.34
CA SER A 105 6.81 5.44 -35.96
C SER A 105 7.33 4.23 -35.18
N ASP A 106 7.84 3.22 -35.90
CA ASP A 106 8.37 1.99 -35.31
C ASP A 106 9.43 2.27 -34.23
N PHE A 107 10.27 3.27 -34.46
CA PHE A 107 11.30 3.71 -33.51
C PHE A 107 10.70 4.29 -32.23
N GLU A 108 9.70 5.18 -32.35
CA GLU A 108 9.05 5.84 -31.21
C GLU A 108 8.27 4.82 -30.37
N VAL A 109 7.53 3.92 -31.03
CA VAL A 109 6.78 2.83 -30.38
C VAL A 109 7.74 1.89 -29.66
N GLN A 110 8.90 1.59 -30.24
CA GLN A 110 9.91 0.77 -29.58
C GLN A 110 10.43 1.42 -28.29
N ILE A 111 10.66 2.74 -28.29
CA ILE A 111 11.06 3.46 -27.09
C ILE A 111 9.95 3.41 -26.03
N LEU A 112 8.70 3.73 -26.39
CA LEU A 112 7.58 3.69 -25.45
C LEU A 112 7.41 2.30 -24.82
N LYS A 113 7.50 1.23 -25.62
CA LYS A 113 7.45 -0.15 -25.12
C LYS A 113 8.62 -0.47 -24.18
N ARG A 114 9.83 -0.01 -24.49
CA ARG A 114 11.00 -0.20 -23.63
C ARG A 114 10.80 0.45 -22.26
N TYR A 115 10.35 1.70 -22.22
CA TYR A 115 10.13 2.41 -20.95
C TYR A 115 8.94 1.82 -20.17
N SER A 116 7.85 1.47 -20.86
CA SER A 116 6.74 0.76 -20.22
C SER A 116 7.19 -0.58 -19.62
N HIS A 117 8.02 -1.34 -20.31
CA HIS A 117 8.57 -2.59 -19.79
C HIS A 117 9.43 -2.36 -18.53
N VAL A 118 10.23 -1.28 -18.50
CA VAL A 118 11.00 -0.89 -17.29
C VAL A 118 10.05 -0.56 -16.13
N ALA A 119 9.01 0.24 -16.37
CA ALA A 119 8.00 0.55 -15.35
C ALA A 119 7.30 -0.71 -14.83
N HIS A 120 6.99 -1.64 -15.72
CA HIS A 120 6.35 -2.91 -15.40
C HIS A 120 7.25 -3.81 -14.53
N GLN A 121 8.54 -3.97 -14.90
CA GLN A 121 9.50 -4.72 -14.11
C GLN A 121 9.71 -4.12 -12.72
N PHE A 122 9.83 -2.79 -12.63
CA PHE A 122 9.92 -2.07 -11.36
C PHE A 122 8.67 -2.34 -10.51
N THR A 123 7.48 -2.21 -11.10
CA THR A 123 6.20 -2.45 -10.41
C THR A 123 6.14 -3.86 -9.82
N ILE A 124 6.53 -4.89 -10.58
CA ILE A 124 6.57 -6.28 -10.09
C ILE A 124 7.55 -6.41 -8.92
N PHE A 125 8.80 -6.01 -9.15
CA PHE A 125 9.86 -6.19 -8.16
C PHE A 125 9.53 -5.46 -6.85
N TYR A 126 9.14 -4.20 -6.94
CA TYR A 126 8.77 -3.39 -5.79
C TYR A 126 7.56 -3.96 -5.05
N SER A 127 6.49 -4.34 -5.76
CA SER A 127 5.30 -4.92 -5.14
C SER A 127 5.63 -6.23 -4.41
N VAL A 128 6.32 -7.15 -5.07
CA VAL A 128 6.71 -8.45 -4.49
C VAL A 128 7.57 -8.24 -3.24
N MET A 129 8.57 -7.37 -3.32
CA MET A 129 9.45 -7.07 -2.19
C MET A 129 8.66 -6.52 -0.99
N ILE A 130 7.81 -5.51 -1.20
CA ILE A 130 7.03 -4.89 -0.12
C ILE A 130 6.02 -5.87 0.48
N TYR A 131 5.33 -6.68 -0.32
CA TYR A 131 4.40 -7.68 0.22
C TYR A 131 5.10 -8.79 1.01
N ILE A 132 6.30 -9.23 0.59
CA ILE A 132 7.10 -10.19 1.36
C ILE A 132 7.50 -9.57 2.71
N LEU A 133 7.97 -8.31 2.72
CA LEU A 133 8.29 -7.59 3.96
C LEU A 133 7.07 -7.46 4.88
N ALA A 134 5.90 -7.13 4.34
CA ALA A 134 4.66 -7.04 5.11
C ALA A 134 4.24 -8.38 5.72
N VAL A 135 4.33 -9.48 4.95
CA VAL A 135 4.03 -10.83 5.46
C VAL A 135 4.99 -11.21 6.58
N MET A 136 6.29 -10.95 6.42
CA MET A 136 7.28 -11.21 7.47
C MET A 136 6.99 -10.37 8.72
N PHE A 137 6.67 -9.09 8.56
CA PHE A 137 6.32 -8.18 9.65
C PHE A 137 5.11 -8.66 10.45
N ILE A 138 4.06 -9.17 9.78
CA ILE A 138 2.87 -9.72 10.43
C ILE A 138 3.18 -11.05 11.13
N THR A 139 3.89 -11.95 10.46
CA THR A 139 4.01 -13.37 10.87
C THR A 139 5.11 -13.63 11.88
N ILE A 140 6.25 -12.92 11.83
CA ILE A 140 7.38 -13.15 12.75
C ILE A 140 6.97 -12.95 14.22
N PRO A 141 6.30 -11.83 14.60
CA PRO A 141 5.94 -11.60 16.00
C PRO A 141 4.80 -12.52 16.49
N SER A 142 3.87 -12.87 15.59
CA SER A 142 2.64 -13.60 15.93
C SER A 142 2.77 -15.11 15.89
N LEU A 143 3.40 -15.68 14.85
CA LEU A 143 3.62 -17.12 14.69
C LEU A 143 4.98 -17.58 15.21
N GLY A 144 5.98 -16.70 15.27
CA GLY A 144 7.32 -17.03 15.77
C GLY A 144 7.31 -17.68 17.15
N PRO A 145 6.66 -17.07 18.17
CA PRO A 145 6.54 -17.66 19.50
C PRO A 145 5.85 -19.03 19.50
N MET A 146 4.78 -19.20 18.71
CA MET A 146 4.04 -20.47 18.62
C MET A 146 4.88 -21.59 18.00
N LEU A 147 5.62 -21.30 16.92
CA LEU A 147 6.52 -22.26 16.28
C LEU A 147 7.66 -22.66 17.23
N LEU A 148 8.22 -21.70 17.96
CA LEU A 148 9.26 -21.97 18.95
C LEU A 148 8.72 -22.80 20.13
N ASP A 149 7.45 -22.64 20.53
CA ASP A 149 6.86 -23.46 21.59
C ASP A 149 6.71 -24.93 21.17
N VAL A 150 6.53 -25.21 19.87
CA VAL A 150 6.51 -26.57 19.31
C VAL A 150 7.93 -27.15 19.15
N LEU A 151 8.88 -26.37 18.64
CA LEU A 151 10.23 -26.84 18.33
C LEU A 151 11.16 -26.87 19.55
N LEU A 152 10.99 -25.92 20.47
CA LEU A 152 11.82 -25.72 21.65
C LEU A 152 10.94 -25.31 22.85
N PRO A 153 10.17 -26.26 23.41
CA PRO A 153 9.20 -25.99 24.46
C PRO A 153 9.89 -25.52 25.73
N LEU A 154 9.36 -24.45 26.33
CA LEU A 154 9.75 -23.94 27.63
C LEU A 154 8.71 -24.37 28.68
N ASN A 155 9.09 -24.39 29.97
CA ASN A 155 8.16 -24.66 31.08
C ASN A 155 7.04 -23.61 31.21
N LYS A 156 7.13 -22.48 30.50
CA LYS A 156 6.12 -21.43 30.39
C LYS A 156 5.92 -21.09 28.92
N SER A 157 4.68 -20.90 28.49
CA SER A 157 4.35 -20.46 27.12
C SER A 157 4.92 -19.07 26.86
N ARG A 158 5.39 -18.82 25.63
CA ARG A 158 5.88 -17.50 25.21
C ARG A 158 4.70 -16.52 25.05
N PRO A 159 4.89 -15.21 25.32
CA PRO A 159 3.83 -14.22 25.14
C PRO A 159 3.46 -14.09 23.65
N LYS A 160 2.16 -13.91 23.38
CA LYS A 160 1.66 -13.70 22.01
C LYS A 160 1.82 -12.23 21.63
N ASN A 161 2.79 -11.96 20.75
CA ASN A 161 3.05 -10.61 20.29
C ASN A 161 2.34 -10.33 18.96
N ILE A 162 1.77 -9.13 18.84
CA ILE A 162 1.23 -8.63 17.58
C ILE A 162 2.29 -7.74 16.93
N ALA A 163 2.24 -7.61 15.60
CA ALA A 163 3.24 -6.87 14.82
C ALA A 163 3.38 -5.40 15.22
N THR A 164 2.32 -4.79 15.75
CA THR A 164 2.30 -3.40 16.20
C THR A 164 1.97 -3.35 17.69
N PHE A 165 2.77 -2.62 18.45
CA PHE A 165 2.46 -2.33 19.85
C PHE A 165 1.37 -1.27 19.92
N THR A 166 0.19 -1.67 20.40
CA THR A 166 -0.96 -0.77 20.56
C THR A 166 -1.84 -1.29 21.70
N ASP A 167 -2.25 -0.40 22.59
CA ASP A 167 -3.19 -0.71 23.66
C ASP A 167 -4.62 -0.66 23.12
N TYR A 168 -5.25 -1.83 23.01
CA TYR A 168 -6.63 -1.99 22.52
C TYR A 168 -7.70 -1.78 23.61
N GLY A 169 -7.30 -1.49 24.85
CA GLY A 169 -8.21 -1.36 26.00
C GLY A 169 -8.82 -2.68 26.48
N VAL A 170 -8.40 -3.81 25.91
CA VAL A 170 -8.84 -5.16 26.24
C VAL A 170 -7.62 -6.08 26.46
N ASP A 171 -7.84 -7.22 27.08
CA ASP A 171 -6.80 -8.23 27.26
C ASP A 171 -6.36 -8.80 25.89
N GLN A 172 -5.09 -8.63 25.57
CA GLN A 172 -4.53 -9.03 24.27
C GLN A 172 -4.45 -10.55 24.11
N ASP A 173 -4.28 -11.31 25.19
CA ASP A 173 -4.18 -12.76 25.15
C ASP A 173 -5.56 -13.41 24.96
N GLU A 174 -6.59 -12.84 25.61
CA GLU A 174 -7.99 -13.26 25.46
C GLU A 174 -8.54 -12.93 24.06
N TYR A 175 -8.28 -11.71 23.56
CA TYR A 175 -8.79 -11.21 22.28
C TYR A 175 -7.77 -11.28 21.15
N PHE A 176 -6.77 -12.16 21.24
CA PHE A 176 -5.67 -12.25 20.29
C PHE A 176 -6.13 -12.36 18.82
N VAL A 177 -7.05 -13.28 18.52
CA VAL A 177 -7.51 -13.56 17.15
C VAL A 177 -8.18 -12.34 16.49
N PRO A 178 -9.19 -11.70 17.09
CA PRO A 178 -9.81 -10.52 16.47
C PRO A 178 -8.84 -9.35 16.32
N ILE A 179 -7.95 -9.12 17.30
CA ILE A 179 -6.95 -8.04 17.21
C ILE A 179 -5.94 -8.34 16.09
N PHE A 180 -5.47 -9.58 15.98
CA PHE A 180 -4.57 -10.01 14.92
C PHE A 180 -5.20 -9.84 13.52
N LEU A 181 -6.48 -10.22 13.36
CA LEU A 181 -7.19 -10.04 12.09
C LEU A 181 -7.37 -8.57 11.74
N TYR A 182 -7.76 -7.74 12.72
CA TYR A 182 -7.90 -6.30 12.53
C TYR A 182 -6.57 -5.65 12.13
N THR A 183 -5.50 -5.88 12.89
CA THR A 183 -4.16 -5.34 12.59
C THR A 183 -3.60 -5.83 11.25
N SER A 184 -3.80 -7.10 10.92
CA SER A 184 -3.38 -7.64 9.61
C SER A 184 -4.14 -6.96 8.46
N LEU A 185 -5.46 -6.75 8.62
CA LEU A 185 -6.27 -6.04 7.63
C LEU A 185 -5.78 -4.60 7.44
N MET A 186 -5.54 -3.88 8.53
CA MET A 186 -4.97 -2.53 8.53
C MET A 186 -3.65 -2.47 7.74
N ILE A 187 -2.71 -3.34 8.08
CA ILE A 187 -1.38 -3.39 7.43
C ILE A 187 -1.54 -3.71 5.94
N VAL A 188 -2.37 -4.69 5.57
CA VAL A 188 -2.58 -5.07 4.17
C VAL A 188 -3.20 -3.93 3.36
N VAL A 189 -4.20 -3.22 3.92
CA VAL A 189 -4.82 -2.06 3.28
C VAL A 189 -3.80 -0.93 3.09
N GLY A 190 -3.10 -0.54 4.15
CA GLY A 190 -2.09 0.51 4.12
C GLY A 190 -0.95 0.23 3.14
N ILE A 191 -0.43 -1.01 3.14
CA ILE A 191 0.60 -1.46 2.19
C ILE A 191 0.08 -1.44 0.75
N THR A 192 -1.17 -1.85 0.53
CA THR A 192 -1.76 -1.80 -0.82
C THR A 192 -1.90 -0.35 -1.31
N ILE A 193 -2.29 0.59 -0.44
CA ILE A 193 -2.30 2.04 -0.74
C ILE A 193 -0.90 2.53 -1.11
N LEU A 194 0.11 2.18 -0.30
CA LEU A 194 1.50 2.55 -0.56
C LEU A 194 1.96 2.04 -1.93
N VAL A 195 1.82 0.74 -2.18
CA VAL A 195 2.31 0.09 -3.41
C VAL A 195 1.57 0.60 -4.64
N ALA A 196 0.24 0.72 -4.58
CA ALA A 196 -0.55 1.21 -5.71
C ALA A 196 -0.19 2.65 -6.08
N THR A 197 -0.02 3.52 -5.07
CA THR A 197 0.31 4.93 -5.32
C THR A 197 1.75 5.10 -5.80
N ASP A 198 2.73 4.44 -5.20
CA ASP A 198 4.14 4.59 -5.59
C ASP A 198 4.40 4.07 -7.01
N THR A 199 3.87 2.89 -7.33
CA THR A 199 4.03 2.31 -8.67
C THR A 199 3.33 3.12 -9.75
N MET A 200 2.20 3.77 -9.43
CA MET A 200 1.56 4.72 -10.33
C MET A 200 2.47 5.91 -10.63
N HIS A 201 2.99 6.58 -9.60
CA HIS A 201 3.84 7.77 -9.82
C HIS A 201 5.10 7.40 -10.60
N VAL A 202 5.74 6.29 -10.26
CA VAL A 202 6.91 5.79 -11.01
C VAL A 202 6.55 5.50 -12.47
N SER A 203 5.42 4.84 -12.73
CA SER A 203 4.97 4.56 -14.09
C SER A 203 4.77 5.84 -14.92
N CYS A 204 4.16 6.87 -14.33
CA CYS A 204 3.99 8.16 -14.99
C CYS A 204 5.34 8.87 -15.24
N THR A 205 6.26 8.83 -14.27
CA THR A 205 7.61 9.41 -14.42
C THR A 205 8.40 8.69 -15.51
N VAL A 206 8.40 7.35 -15.52
CA VAL A 206 9.11 6.55 -16.52
C VAL A 206 8.51 6.77 -17.91
N HIS A 207 7.18 6.90 -18.03
CA HIS A 207 6.54 7.29 -19.30
C HIS A 207 7.03 8.65 -19.77
N ALA A 208 7.09 9.65 -18.90
CA ALA A 208 7.61 10.99 -19.24
C ALA A 208 9.08 10.95 -19.69
N CYS A 209 9.92 10.14 -19.04
CA CYS A 209 11.30 9.91 -19.49
C CYS A 209 11.35 9.32 -20.91
N GLY A 210 10.47 8.38 -21.24
CA GLY A 210 10.35 7.84 -22.59
C GLY A 210 9.98 8.90 -23.63
N LEU A 211 9.09 9.84 -23.29
CA LEU A 211 8.76 10.97 -24.16
C LEU A 211 9.97 11.87 -24.42
N PHE A 212 10.73 12.21 -23.37
CA PHE A 212 11.95 13.01 -23.53
C PHE A 212 12.98 12.33 -24.43
N GLN A 213 13.11 11.01 -24.36
CA GLN A 213 14.00 10.22 -25.21
C GLN A 213 13.56 10.17 -26.68
N ILE A 214 12.27 10.36 -26.96
CA ILE A 214 11.73 10.38 -28.33
C ILE A 214 12.00 11.73 -29.00
N ILE A 215 11.88 12.83 -28.25
CA ILE A 215 11.97 14.20 -28.79
C ILE A 215 13.37 14.81 -28.74
N GLY A 216 14.24 14.31 -27.85
CA GLY A 216 15.61 14.80 -27.63
C GLY A 216 16.65 13.96 -28.35
#